data_AF-A0A2C5Y741-F1
#
_entry.id   AF-A0A2C5Y741-F1
#
_cell.length_a   1.000
_cell.length_b   1.000
_cell.length_c   1.000
_cell.angle_alpha   90.00
_cell.angle_beta   90.00
_cell.angle_gamma   90.00
#
_symmetry.space_group_name_H-M   'P 1'
#
loop_
_entity.id
_entity.type
_entity.pdbx_description
1 polymer ?
#
loop_
_entity_poly.entity_id
_entity_poly.type
_entity_poly.pdbx_seq_one_letter_code
_entity_poly.pdbx_strand_id
1 'polypeptide(L)'
;MSNQADFDVVGEILPGADAGKDPERVAAGHKAALANSRTSEKAKEHSKAVLSDMGEPYKAPVRDQEPQAAPTDKDPANVARGLKASISNPGVSQEAKENAKEKLRQGNY
;
A
#
# COMPACT_ATOMS: atom_id res chain seq x y z
N MET A 1 -8.01 44.02 13.01
CA MET A 1 -6.59 43.73 12.70
C MET A 1 -6.36 42.28 13.08
N SER A 2 -6.52 41.37 12.11
CA SER A 2 -6.40 39.94 12.34
C SER A 2 -4.95 39.56 12.12
N ASN A 3 -4.26 39.16 13.18
CA ASN A 3 -2.87 38.72 13.13
C ASN A 3 -2.81 37.39 12.36
N GLN A 4 -2.49 37.49 11.08
CA GLN A 4 -2.05 36.36 10.28
C GLN A 4 -0.64 36.04 10.75
N ALA A 5 -0.50 35.00 11.58
CA ALA A 5 0.81 34.49 11.95
C ALA A 5 1.39 33.76 10.74
N ASP A 6 2.30 34.44 10.04
CA ASP A 6 3.22 33.86 9.06
C ASP A 6 4.12 32.84 9.77
N PHE A 7 3.64 31.60 9.92
CA PHE A 7 4.48 30.47 10.25
C PHE A 7 5.07 29.89 8.95
N ASP A 8 6.05 30.62 8.41
CA ASP A 8 7.04 30.11 7.47
C ASP A 8 7.96 29.11 8.19
N VAL A 9 7.38 27.98 8.59
CA VAL A 9 8.15 26.75 8.85
C VAL A 9 8.43 26.16 7.49
N VAL A 10 9.53 26.61 6.88
CA VAL A 10 10.35 25.78 6.00
C VAL A 10 10.65 24.51 6.78
N GLY A 11 9.96 23.43 6.44
CA GLY A 11 10.25 22.12 6.98
C GLY A 11 11.63 21.73 6.49
N GLU A 12 12.66 21.99 7.30
CA GLU A 12 13.96 21.37 7.13
C GLU A 12 13.75 19.85 7.20
N ILE A 13 13.77 19.21 6.02
CA ILE A 13 13.87 17.77 5.90
C ILE A 13 15.21 17.41 6.49
N LEU A 14 15.22 16.80 7.69
CA LEU A 14 16.44 16.29 8.31
C LEU A 14 17.11 15.32 7.33
N PRO A 15 18.28 15.66 6.76
CA PRO A 15 18.96 14.78 5.82
C PRO A 15 19.53 13.61 6.62
N GLY A 16 18.85 12.46 6.57
CA GLY A 16 19.32 11.24 7.25
C GLY A 16 18.23 10.27 7.69
N ALA A 17 16.95 10.65 7.66
CA ALA A 17 15.88 9.74 8.05
C ALA A 17 15.69 8.57 7.07
N ASP A 18 16.07 8.72 5.79
CA ASP A 18 15.76 7.75 4.73
C ASP A 18 16.91 6.81 4.33
N ALA A 19 18.07 6.90 5.01
CA ALA A 19 19.29 6.17 4.65
C ALA A 19 19.21 4.61 4.70
N GLY A 20 18.07 4.05 5.11
CA GLY A 20 17.84 2.59 5.13
C GLY A 20 16.45 2.16 4.70
N LYS A 21 15.63 3.05 4.11
CA LYS A 21 14.30 2.68 3.63
C LYS A 21 14.33 2.43 2.14
N ASP A 22 13.56 1.42 1.73
CA ASP A 22 13.29 1.14 0.33
C ASP A 22 12.58 2.36 -0.30
N PRO A 23 13.13 2.95 -1.37
CA PRO A 23 12.58 4.15 -2.00
C PRO A 23 11.14 3.92 -2.50
N GLU A 24 10.78 2.71 -2.92
CA GLU A 24 9.42 2.38 -3.32
C GLU A 24 8.46 2.44 -2.13
N ARG A 25 8.90 1.98 -0.95
CA ARG A 25 8.11 2.05 0.28
C ARG A 25 7.94 3.49 0.76
N VAL A 26 8.97 4.31 0.64
CA VAL A 26 8.90 5.75 0.96
C VAL A 26 7.89 6.44 0.04
N ALA A 27 8.00 6.20 -1.28
CA ALA A 27 7.05 6.74 -2.25
C ALA A 27 5.61 6.25 -1.99
N ALA A 28 5.42 4.97 -1.63
CA ALA A 28 4.11 4.43 -1.27
C ALA A 28 3.49 5.14 -0.06
N GLY A 29 4.30 5.47 0.96
CA GLY A 29 3.88 6.24 2.13
C GLY A 29 3.37 7.64 1.77
N HIS A 30 4.10 8.37 0.93
CA HIS A 30 3.66 9.69 0.46
C HIS A 30 2.41 9.62 -0.43
N LYS A 31 2.29 8.60 -1.29
CA LYS A 31 1.07 8.36 -2.10
C LYS A 31 -0.15 8.11 -1.19
N ALA A 32 0.03 7.35 -0.11
CA ALA A 32 -1.04 7.10 0.88
C ALA A 32 -1.44 8.38 1.64
N ALA A 33 -0.47 9.21 2.03
CA ALA A 33 -0.73 10.49 2.67
C ALA A 33 -1.61 11.40 1.80
N LEU A 34 -1.41 11.37 0.48
CA LEU A 34 -2.18 12.14 -0.49
C LEU A 34 -3.63 11.63 -0.68
N ALA A 35 -3.84 10.33 -0.58
CA ALA A 35 -5.16 9.72 -0.67
C ALA A 35 -5.99 9.90 0.61
N ASN A 36 -5.35 10.12 1.76
CA ASN A 36 -6.03 10.27 3.04
C ASN A 36 -6.70 11.64 3.17
N SER A 37 -8.02 11.65 3.30
CA SER A 37 -8.83 12.87 3.47
C SER A 37 -8.56 13.61 4.79
N ARG A 38 -8.01 12.93 5.80
CA ARG A 38 -7.63 13.53 7.09
C ARG A 38 -6.27 14.23 7.06
N THR A 39 -5.50 14.06 5.99
CA THR A 39 -4.21 14.75 5.82
C THR A 39 -4.45 16.24 5.49
N SER A 40 -3.71 17.14 6.14
CA SER A 40 -3.77 18.58 5.84
C SER A 40 -3.26 18.90 4.43
N GLU A 41 -3.75 19.99 3.83
CA GLU A 41 -3.32 20.41 2.49
C GLU A 41 -1.82 20.70 2.43
N LYS A 42 -1.24 21.40 3.43
CA LYS A 42 0.22 21.64 3.51
C LYS A 42 1.02 20.33 3.54
N ALA A 43 0.55 19.31 4.25
CA ALA A 43 1.21 18.00 4.30
C ALA A 43 1.07 17.22 2.97
N LYS A 44 -0.04 17.41 2.25
CA LYS A 44 -0.22 16.87 0.90
C LYS A 44 0.72 17.56 -0.09
N GLU A 45 0.83 18.88 -0.07
CA GLU A 45 1.77 19.62 -0.94
C GLU A 45 3.21 19.15 -0.74
N HIS A 46 3.64 19.03 0.52
CA HIS A 46 4.95 18.46 0.83
C HIS A 46 5.13 17.04 0.28
N SER A 47 4.13 16.17 0.46
CA SER A 47 4.19 14.80 -0.07
C SER A 47 4.24 14.74 -1.60
N LYS A 48 3.61 15.70 -2.29
CA LYS A 48 3.72 15.83 -3.75
C LYS A 48 5.12 16.25 -4.18
N ALA A 49 5.71 17.24 -3.49
CA ALA A 49 7.06 17.72 -3.79
C ALA A 49 8.10 16.59 -3.64
N VAL A 50 8.06 15.86 -2.53
CA VAL A 50 8.96 14.72 -2.30
C VAL A 50 8.81 13.65 -3.39
N LEU A 51 7.58 13.32 -3.76
CA LEU A 51 7.32 12.35 -4.84
C LEU A 51 7.85 12.82 -6.20
N SER A 52 7.71 14.10 -6.52
CA SER A 52 8.29 14.69 -7.73
C SER A 52 9.82 14.63 -7.74
N ASP A 53 10.47 14.95 -6.62
CA ASP A 53 11.93 14.89 -6.48
C ASP A 53 12.47 13.45 -6.59
N MET A 54 11.69 12.47 -6.15
CA MET A 54 11.98 11.03 -6.30
C MET A 54 11.75 10.50 -7.72
N GLY A 55 11.23 11.31 -8.66
CA GLY A 55 10.88 10.87 -10.01
C GLY A 55 9.57 10.08 -10.11
N GLU A 56 8.74 10.11 -9.07
CA GLU A 56 7.47 9.38 -8.93
C GLU A 56 6.28 10.36 -8.79
N PRO A 57 6.04 11.25 -9.77
CA PRO A 57 5.06 12.32 -9.62
C PRO A 57 3.68 11.75 -9.27
N TYR A 58 3.06 12.31 -8.22
CA TYR A 58 1.75 11.85 -7.77
C TYR A 58 0.69 12.06 -8.85
N LYS A 59 0.21 10.95 -9.43
CA LYS A 59 -0.98 10.94 -10.28
C LYS A 59 -2.17 10.73 -9.37
N ALA A 60 -3.07 11.72 -9.31
CA ALA A 60 -4.33 11.54 -8.60
C ALA A 60 -5.00 10.25 -9.11
N PRO A 61 -5.51 9.38 -8.21
CA PRO A 61 -6.27 8.23 -8.65
C PRO A 61 -7.45 8.77 -9.44
N VAL A 62 -7.49 8.44 -10.73
CA VAL A 62 -8.62 8.78 -11.58
C VAL A 62 -9.80 8.01 -11.00
N ARG A 63 -10.69 8.69 -10.28
CA ARG A 63 -11.85 8.08 -9.61
C ARG A 63 -12.83 7.43 -10.61
N ASP A 64 -12.71 7.79 -11.88
CA ASP A 64 -13.52 7.26 -12.99
C ASP A 64 -12.81 6.12 -13.75
N GLN A 65 -11.62 5.69 -13.33
CA GLN A 65 -11.09 4.42 -13.80
C GLN A 65 -11.87 3.32 -13.07
N GLU A 66 -12.63 2.53 -13.83
CA GLU A 66 -12.99 1.17 -13.43
C GLU A 66 -11.82 0.56 -12.67
N PRO A 67 -12.05 -0.18 -11.56
CA PRO A 67 -10.98 -0.85 -10.85
C PRO A 67 -10.14 -1.57 -11.90
N GLN A 68 -8.92 -1.08 -12.13
CA GLN A 68 -7.99 -1.73 -13.04
C GLN A 68 -7.95 -3.15 -12.52
N ALA A 69 -8.47 -4.10 -13.32
CA ALA A 69 -8.63 -5.47 -12.89
C ALA A 69 -7.28 -5.88 -12.34
N ALA A 70 -7.16 -5.94 -11.00
CA ALA A 70 -5.96 -6.42 -10.36
C ALA A 70 -5.66 -7.74 -11.06
N PRO A 71 -4.41 -8.00 -11.47
CA PRO A 71 -4.09 -9.21 -12.23
C PRO A 71 -4.78 -10.38 -11.53
N THR A 72 -5.81 -10.93 -12.19
CA THR A 72 -6.70 -11.94 -11.61
C THR A 72 -5.96 -13.27 -11.45
N ASP A 73 -4.77 -13.35 -12.00
CA ASP A 73 -3.77 -14.38 -11.77
C ASP A 73 -3.21 -14.23 -10.36
N LYS A 74 -3.92 -14.89 -9.43
CA LYS A 74 -3.36 -15.17 -8.10
C LYS A 74 -2.08 -15.97 -8.32
N ASP A 75 -1.00 -15.54 -7.68
CA ASP A 75 0.22 -16.32 -7.66
C ASP A 75 -0.06 -17.70 -7.05
N PRO A 76 0.15 -18.81 -7.80
CA PRO A 76 -0.16 -20.15 -7.31
C PRO A 76 0.63 -20.51 -6.05
N ALA A 77 1.82 -19.94 -5.83
CA ALA A 77 2.57 -20.12 -4.59
C ALA A 77 1.86 -19.47 -3.40
N ASN A 78 1.19 -18.34 -3.60
CA ASN A 78 0.39 -17.68 -2.56
C ASN A 78 -0.85 -18.48 -2.22
N VAL A 79 -1.53 -19.01 -3.24
CA VAL A 79 -2.73 -19.84 -3.04
C VAL A 79 -2.36 -21.14 -2.33
N ALA A 80 -1.28 -21.82 -2.75
CA ALA A 80 -0.79 -23.02 -2.09
C ALA A 80 -0.45 -22.77 -0.60
N ARG A 81 0.21 -21.66 -0.29
CA ARG A 81 0.52 -21.26 1.10
C ARG A 81 -0.76 -21.05 1.92
N GLY A 82 -1.75 -20.37 1.36
CA GLY A 82 -3.05 -20.16 2.00
C GLY A 82 -3.78 -21.48 2.27
N LEU A 83 -3.83 -22.39 1.30
CA LEU A 83 -4.44 -23.71 1.47
C LEU A 83 -3.73 -24.52 2.56
N LYS A 84 -2.39 -24.46 2.63
CA LYS A 84 -1.61 -25.12 3.68
C LYS A 84 -1.94 -24.55 5.07
N ALA A 85 -2.11 -23.24 5.18
CA ALA A 85 -2.51 -22.60 6.44
C ALA A 85 -3.94 -23.00 6.87
N SER A 86 -4.87 -23.12 5.92
CA SER A 86 -6.23 -23.61 6.21
C SER A 86 -6.23 -25.03 6.78
N ILE A 87 -5.32 -25.90 6.32
CA ILE A 87 -5.19 -27.28 6.81
C ILE A 87 -4.74 -27.33 8.28
N SER A 88 -3.82 -26.46 8.69
CA SER A 88 -3.30 -26.43 10.07
C SER A 88 -4.15 -25.62 11.04
N ASN A 89 -5.07 -24.79 10.55
CA ASN A 89 -5.89 -23.93 11.41
C ASN A 89 -6.96 -24.75 12.18
N PRO A 90 -6.96 -24.76 13.53
CA PRO A 90 -7.97 -25.48 14.32
C PRO A 90 -9.40 -24.95 14.12
N GLY A 91 -9.57 -23.69 13.72
CA GLY A 91 -10.87 -23.06 13.46
C GLY A 91 -11.49 -23.38 12.10
N VAL A 92 -10.79 -24.13 11.24
CA VAL A 92 -11.31 -24.56 9.93
C VAL A 92 -11.98 -25.93 10.07
N SER A 93 -13.14 -26.10 9.43
CA SER A 93 -13.87 -27.37 9.45
C SER A 93 -13.09 -28.50 8.79
N GLN A 94 -13.39 -29.74 9.21
CA GLN A 94 -12.69 -30.91 8.68
C GLN A 94 -12.86 -31.07 7.16
N GLU A 95 -14.08 -30.86 6.65
CA GLU A 95 -14.39 -30.89 5.22
C GLU A 95 -13.57 -29.85 4.43
N ALA A 96 -13.47 -28.62 4.93
CA ALA A 96 -12.69 -27.57 4.27
C ALA A 96 -11.19 -27.90 4.26
N LYS A 97 -10.66 -28.55 5.30
CA LYS A 97 -9.27 -29.04 5.33
C LYS A 97 -9.04 -30.14 4.31
N GLU A 98 -9.99 -31.05 4.13
CA GLU A 98 -9.89 -32.12 3.14
C GLU A 98 -9.93 -31.58 1.71
N ASN A 99 -10.84 -30.64 1.42
CA ASN A 99 -10.86 -29.95 0.12
C ASN A 99 -9.56 -29.20 -0.16
N ALA A 100 -8.99 -28.51 0.84
CA ALA A 100 -7.70 -27.83 0.70
C ALA A 100 -6.54 -28.80 0.41
N LYS A 101 -6.53 -29.98 1.05
CA LYS A 101 -5.55 -31.05 0.76
C LYS A 101 -5.71 -31.57 -0.67
N GLU A 102 -6.94 -31.77 -1.13
CA GLU A 102 -7.21 -32.24 -2.49
C GLU A 102 -6.73 -31.23 -3.54
N LYS A 103 -7.06 -29.95 -3.37
CA LYS A 103 -6.59 -28.87 -4.25
C LYS A 103 -5.07 -28.83 -4.31
N LEU A 104 -4.39 -28.91 -3.17
CA LEU A 104 -2.92 -28.98 -3.11
C LEU A 104 -2.33 -30.19 -3.86
N ARG A 105 -3.00 -31.35 -3.82
CA ARG A 105 -2.57 -32.55 -4.56
C ARG A 105 -2.77 -32.42 -6.07
N GLN A 106 -3.85 -31.78 -6.50
CA GLN A 106 -4.20 -31.64 -7.90
C GLN A 106 -3.48 -30.46 -8.58
N GLY A 107 -2.95 -29.49 -7.81
CA GLY A 107 -2.33 -28.29 -8.37
C GLY A 107 -3.34 -27.31 -9.00
N ASN A 108 -4.64 -27.50 -8.75
CA ASN A 108 -5.73 -26.74 -9.38
C ASN A 108 -6.23 -25.64 -8.43
N TYR A 109 -5.49 -24.52 -8.35
CA TYR A 109 -5.78 -23.42 -7.44
C TYR A 109 -5.15 -22.09 -7.87
#